data_AF-A0AAW2WW86-F1
#
_entry.id   AF-A0AAW2WW86-F1
#
_cell.length_a   1.000
_cell.length_b   1.000
_cell.length_c   1.000
_cell.angle_alpha   90.00
_cell.angle_beta   90.00
_cell.angle_gamma   90.00
#
_symmetry.space_group_name_H-M   'P 1'
#
loop_
_entity.id
_entity.type
_entity.pdbx_description
1 polymer ?
#
loop_
_entity_poly.entity_id
_entity_poly.type
_entity_poly.pdbx_seq_one_letter_code
_entity_poly.pdbx_strand_id
1 'polypeptide(L)'
;MKVKNKAHMEASIVEAYLVEEISIFTSQYFESQVLYKQNRPSRTDDLAMNDTRIQQSIFNFPGRGSGASKKRWLSGSEQHIIETYILTNCEVVTPYYELFLNELYEHYDSEDPIIEE
;
A
#
# COMPACT_ATOMS: atom_id res chain seq x y z
N MET A 1 8.90 -6.75 27.06
CA MET A 1 7.79 -6.77 28.04
C MET A 1 7.88 -5.50 28.89
N LYS A 2 6.85 -4.65 28.89
CA LYS A 2 6.87 -3.41 29.70
C LYS A 2 6.22 -3.74 31.05
N VAL A 3 7.03 -3.86 32.09
CA VAL A 3 6.55 -4.22 33.44
C VAL A 3 5.72 -3.06 33.98
N LYS A 4 4.41 -3.31 34.15
CA LYS A 4 3.46 -2.30 34.65
C LYS A 4 3.46 -2.21 36.17
N ASN A 5 3.72 -3.33 36.85
CA ASN A 5 3.78 -3.38 38.30
C ASN A 5 5.24 -3.44 38.79
N LYS A 6 5.78 -2.27 39.15
CA LYS A 6 7.16 -2.16 39.65
C LYS A 6 7.34 -2.67 41.10
N ALA A 7 6.25 -2.85 41.85
CA ALA A 7 6.31 -3.34 43.22
C ALA A 7 6.59 -4.86 43.29
N HIS A 8 6.19 -5.61 42.27
CA HIS A 8 6.40 -7.06 42.17
C HIS A 8 6.78 -7.47 40.74
N MET A 9 7.96 -7.04 40.28
CA MET A 9 8.41 -7.31 38.92
C MET A 9 8.50 -8.82 38.61
N GLU A 10 9.05 -9.61 39.52
CA GLU A 10 9.24 -11.06 39.33
C GLU A 10 7.90 -11.79 39.16
N ALA A 11 6.94 -11.51 40.05
CA ALA A 11 5.59 -12.08 39.95
C ALA A 11 4.91 -11.67 38.63
N SER A 12 5.05 -10.41 38.21
CA SER A 12 4.51 -9.93 36.93
C SER A 12 5.18 -10.58 35.72
N ILE A 13 6.47 -10.95 35.83
CA ILE A 13 7.18 -11.70 34.79
C ILE A 13 6.63 -13.11 34.68
N VAL A 14 6.54 -13.83 35.81
CA VAL A 14 6.02 -15.19 35.87
C VAL A 14 4.59 -15.25 35.34
N GLU A 15 3.74 -14.30 35.73
CA GLU A 15 2.36 -14.20 35.25
C GLU A 15 2.30 -14.04 33.72
N ALA A 16 3.15 -13.18 33.15
CA ALA A 16 3.19 -12.98 31.70
C ALA A 16 3.63 -14.24 30.95
N TYR A 17 4.60 -14.99 31.48
CA TYR A 17 5.02 -16.28 30.92
C TYR A 17 3.89 -17.31 31.00
N LEU A 18 3.20 -17.40 32.13
CA LEU A 18 2.11 -18.36 32.33
C LEU A 18 0.96 -18.11 31.34
N VAL A 19 0.58 -16.84 31.13
CA VAL A 19 -0.44 -16.45 30.15
C VAL A 19 0.01 -16.77 28.73
N GLU A 20 1.29 -16.57 28.40
CA GLU A 20 1.85 -16.91 27.10
C GLU A 20 1.83 -18.42 26.83
N GLU A 21 2.28 -19.24 27.77
CA GLU A 21 2.27 -20.70 27.64
C GLU A 21 0.85 -21.25 27.50
N ILE A 22 -0.10 -20.77 28.31
CA ILE A 22 -1.51 -21.17 28.20
C ILE A 22 -2.06 -20.79 26.82
N SER A 23 -1.73 -19.60 26.29
CA SER A 23 -2.17 -19.19 24.96
C SER A 23 -1.58 -20.05 23.84
N ILE A 24 -0.35 -20.53 23.98
CA ILE A 24 0.31 -21.41 22.99
C ILE A 24 -0.25 -22.83 23.09
N PHE A 25 -0.45 -23.33 24.31
CA PHE A 25 -1.02 -24.66 24.52
C PHE A 25 -2.45 -24.73 23.97
N THR A 26 -3.27 -23.73 24.30
CA THR A 26 -4.67 -23.67 23.86
C THR A 26 -4.81 -23.50 22.34
N SER A 27 -3.87 -22.83 21.65
CA SER A 27 -3.95 -22.66 20.19
C SER A 27 -3.84 -23.98 19.43
N GLN A 28 -3.31 -25.04 20.04
CA GLN A 28 -3.25 -26.38 19.44
C GLN A 28 -4.60 -27.12 19.46
N TYR A 29 -5.53 -26.70 20.32
CA TYR A 29 -6.83 -27.35 20.51
C TYR A 29 -8.00 -26.58 19.89
N PHE A 30 -7.81 -25.30 19.53
CA PHE A 30 -8.83 -24.47 18.91
C PHE A 30 -8.64 -24.37 17.39
N GLU A 31 -9.75 -24.26 16.66
CA GLU A 31 -9.72 -24.01 15.21
C GLU A 31 -9.06 -22.65 14.89
N SER A 32 -8.48 -22.53 13.69
CA SER A 32 -7.80 -21.32 13.20
C SER A 32 -8.67 -20.07 13.15
N GLN A 33 -9.99 -20.21 13.32
CA GLN A 33 -10.95 -19.12 13.35
C GLN A 33 -11.03 -18.44 14.74
N VAL A 34 -10.52 -19.10 15.79
CA VAL A 34 -10.46 -18.52 17.13
C VAL A 34 -9.23 -17.61 17.22
N LEU A 35 -9.43 -16.36 17.66
CA LEU A 35 -8.35 -15.39 17.81
C LEU A 35 -7.51 -15.69 19.06
N TYR A 36 -6.26 -16.11 18.85
CA TYR A 36 -5.23 -16.24 19.90
C TYR A 36 -4.09 -15.24 19.68
N LYS A 37 -3.20 -15.07 20.66
CA LYS A 37 -2.11 -14.06 20.63
C LYS A 37 -1.31 -14.05 19.32
N GLN A 38 -1.08 -15.21 18.70
CA GLN A 38 -0.27 -15.34 17.48
C GLN A 38 -1.07 -15.16 16.17
N ASN A 39 -2.37 -15.48 16.15
CA ASN A 39 -3.23 -15.32 14.97
C ASN A 39 -4.10 -14.05 15.03
N ARG A 40 -4.04 -13.32 16.14
CA ARG A 40 -4.67 -12.01 16.24
C ARG A 40 -3.91 -11.07 15.29
N PRO A 41 -4.58 -10.45 14.30
CA PRO A 41 -3.94 -9.46 13.46
C PRO A 41 -3.37 -8.37 14.36
N SER A 42 -2.14 -7.93 14.06
CA SER A 42 -1.52 -6.84 14.79
C SER A 42 -2.46 -5.64 14.81
N ARG A 43 -2.43 -4.81 15.86
CA ARG A 43 -3.14 -3.51 15.84
C ARG A 43 -2.59 -2.56 14.76
N THR A 44 -1.48 -2.95 14.13
CA THR A 44 -0.86 -2.30 12.98
C THR A 44 -1.09 -3.08 11.69
N ASP A 45 -1.55 -4.34 11.76
CA ASP A 45 -2.12 -5.06 10.63
C ASP A 45 -3.57 -4.61 10.49
N ASP A 46 -3.70 -3.34 10.13
CA ASP A 46 -4.79 -2.94 9.27
C ASP A 46 -4.50 -3.66 7.95
N LEU A 47 -4.91 -4.93 7.85
CA LEU A 47 -5.25 -5.50 6.56
C LEU A 47 -6.18 -4.45 5.98
N ALA A 48 -5.64 -3.62 5.08
CA ALA A 48 -6.35 -2.54 4.45
C ALA A 48 -7.68 -3.18 4.09
N MET A 49 -8.75 -2.74 4.74
CA MET A 49 -10.07 -3.20 4.41
C MET A 49 -10.17 -2.81 2.95
N ASN A 50 -9.93 -3.80 2.09
CA ASN A 50 -10.09 -3.68 0.67
C ASN A 50 -11.57 -3.40 0.58
N ASP A 51 -11.92 -2.11 0.57
CA ASP A 51 -13.26 -1.70 0.29
C ASP A 51 -13.48 -2.14 -1.15
N THR A 52 -14.02 -3.35 -1.27
CA THR A 52 -14.25 -4.05 -2.54
C THR A 52 -15.21 -3.25 -3.42
N ARG A 53 -15.79 -2.16 -2.91
CA ARG A 53 -16.61 -1.20 -3.63
C ARG A 53 -15.79 -0.23 -4.50
N ILE A 54 -14.46 -0.13 -4.34
CA ILE A 54 -13.60 0.82 -5.07
C ILE A 54 -12.48 0.10 -5.83
N GLN A 55 -12.71 -1.14 -6.30
CA GLN A 55 -11.66 -1.90 -7.01
C GLN A 55 -11.38 -1.44 -8.45
N GLN A 56 -12.13 -0.45 -8.96
CA GLN A 56 -12.04 -0.01 -10.36
C GLN A 56 -11.36 1.35 -10.55
N SER A 57 -10.99 2.04 -9.47
CA SER A 57 -10.29 3.32 -9.62
C SER A 57 -8.79 3.08 -9.79
N ILE A 58 -8.22 3.58 -10.90
CA ILE A 58 -6.75 3.63 -11.12
C ILE A 58 -6.00 4.41 -10.03
N PHE A 59 -6.73 5.20 -9.22
CA PHE A 59 -6.20 5.96 -8.09
C PHE A 59 -6.34 5.25 -6.75
N ASN A 60 -6.89 4.03 -6.71
CA ASN A 60 -6.98 3.25 -5.49
C ASN A 60 -5.65 2.52 -5.24
N PHE A 61 -4.57 3.28 -5.06
CA PHE A 61 -3.30 2.71 -4.65
C PHE A 61 -3.34 2.44 -3.14
N PRO A 62 -3.17 1.18 -2.69
CA PRO A 62 -3.16 0.88 -1.27
C PRO A 62 -1.94 1.55 -0.62
N GLY A 63 -2.18 2.62 0.13
CA GLY A 63 -1.14 3.40 0.78
C GLY A 63 -1.60 3.97 2.11
N ARG A 64 -0.73 3.92 3.12
CA ARG A 64 -0.95 4.56 4.42
C ARG A 64 -0.21 5.89 4.44
N GLY A 65 -0.95 7.00 4.49
CA GLY A 65 -0.36 8.29 4.81
C GLY A 65 0.30 8.23 6.19
N SER A 66 1.61 8.50 6.27
CA SER A 66 2.35 8.53 7.53
C SER A 66 2.48 9.98 8.02
N GLY A 67 2.24 10.18 9.32
CA GLY A 67 2.35 11.49 9.95
C GLY A 67 1.11 12.38 9.79
N ALA A 68 1.22 13.62 10.28
CA ALA A 68 0.15 14.60 10.16
C ALA A 68 0.02 15.10 8.71
N SER A 69 -1.14 14.90 8.10
CA SER A 69 -1.42 15.43 6.76
C SER A 69 -1.39 16.96 6.78
N LYS A 70 -0.63 17.58 5.88
CA LYS A 70 -0.69 19.01 5.61
C LYS A 70 -1.37 19.23 4.27
N LYS A 71 -2.38 20.11 4.25
CA LYS A 71 -3.02 20.55 2.99
C LYS A 71 -2.23 21.74 2.45
N ARG A 72 -1.82 21.67 1.19
CA ARG A 72 -1.21 22.76 0.44
C ARG A 72 -1.72 22.70 -0.99
N TRP A 73 -1.89 23.85 -1.62
CA TRP A 73 -2.15 23.96 -3.06
C TRP A 73 -0.88 23.62 -3.85
N LEU A 74 -1.03 22.82 -4.90
CA LEU A 74 0.02 22.57 -5.87
C LEU A 74 0.19 23.81 -6.76
N SER A 75 1.43 24.12 -7.14
CA SER A 75 1.67 25.05 -8.23
C SER A 75 1.27 24.41 -9.56
N GLY A 76 1.07 25.21 -10.61
CA GLY A 76 0.77 24.69 -11.94
C GLY A 76 1.86 23.75 -12.49
N SER A 77 3.13 24.02 -12.18
CA SER A 77 4.24 23.14 -12.56
C SER A 77 4.23 21.82 -11.79
N GLU A 78 3.96 21.85 -10.49
CA GLU A 78 3.83 20.64 -9.67
C GLU A 78 2.66 19.78 -10.15
N GLN A 79 1.53 20.40 -10.48
CA GLN A 79 0.38 19.70 -11.02
C GLN A 79 0.72 18.99 -12.33
N HIS A 80 1.37 19.68 -13.28
CA HIS A 80 1.78 19.09 -14.54
C HIS A 80 2.75 17.90 -14.37
N ILE A 81 3.72 18.03 -13.45
CA ILE A 81 4.67 16.96 -13.13
C ILE A 81 3.94 15.74 -12.57
N ILE A 82 3.02 15.95 -11.62
CA ILE A 82 2.26 14.87 -10.98
C ILE A 82 1.36 14.17 -12.01
N GLU A 83 0.64 14.93 -12.83
CA GLU A 83 -0.21 14.39 -13.90
C GLU A 83 0.60 13.54 -14.87
N THR A 84 1.75 14.05 -15.33
CA THR A 84 2.66 13.32 -16.23
C THR A 84 3.18 12.05 -15.57
N TYR A 85 3.61 12.13 -14.31
CA TYR A 85 4.09 10.98 -13.55
C TYR A 85 3.02 9.90 -13.40
N ILE A 86 1.80 10.28 -13.04
CA ILE A 86 0.67 9.35 -12.91
C ILE A 86 0.39 8.67 -14.25
N LEU A 87 0.27 9.44 -15.34
CA LEU A 87 -0.08 8.88 -16.65
C LEU A 87 1.01 7.96 -17.20
N THR A 88 2.28 8.31 -17.02
CA THR A 88 3.41 7.51 -17.51
C THR A 88 3.67 6.24 -16.70
N ASN A 89 3.32 6.22 -15.41
CA ASN A 89 3.51 5.06 -14.54
C ASN A 89 2.23 4.22 -14.36
N CYS A 90 1.12 4.59 -15.01
CA CYS A 90 -0.13 3.85 -14.93
C CYS A 90 -0.16 2.76 -16.01
N GLU A 91 -0.10 1.50 -15.59
CA GLU A 91 -0.15 0.33 -16.49
C GLU A 91 -1.41 0.32 -17.38
N VAL A 92 -2.53 0.87 -16.89
CA VAL A 92 -3.78 0.98 -17.65
C VAL A 92 -3.65 1.99 -18.81
N VAL A 93 -2.81 3.01 -18.66
CA VAL A 93 -2.61 4.07 -19.66
C VAL A 93 -1.55 3.70 -20.69
N THR A 94 -0.61 2.81 -20.35
CA THR A 94 0.45 2.30 -21.22
C THR A 94 0.00 1.96 -22.66
N PRO A 95 -1.05 1.16 -22.91
CA PRO A 95 -1.44 0.82 -24.28
C PRO A 95 -1.88 2.03 -25.11
N TYR A 96 -2.49 3.05 -24.48
CA TYR A 96 -2.89 4.27 -25.17
C TYR A 96 -1.69 5.16 -25.50
N TYR A 97 -0.67 5.17 -24.63
CA TYR A 97 0.59 5.85 -24.89
C TYR A 97 1.32 5.22 -26.07
N GLU A 98 1.37 3.89 -26.14
CA GLU A 98 1.97 3.17 -27.28
C GLU A 98 1.21 3.42 -28.59
N LEU A 99 -0.12 3.41 -28.58
CA LEU A 99 -0.94 3.76 -29.75
C LEU A 99 -0.63 5.17 -30.25
N PHE A 100 -0.57 6.15 -29.35
CA PHE A 100 -0.25 7.52 -29.68
C PHE A 100 1.16 7.66 -30.29
N LEU A 101 2.16 6.97 -29.73
CA LEU A 101 3.50 6.97 -30.30
C LEU A 101 3.53 6.33 -31.70
N ASN A 102 2.82 5.23 -31.91
CA ASN A 102 2.76 4.59 -33.22
C ASN A 102 2.12 5.52 -34.27
N GLU A 103 1.02 6.20 -33.94
CA GLU A 103 0.40 7.19 -34.83
C GLU A 103 1.35 8.37 -35.12
N LEU A 104 2.10 8.84 -34.12
CA LEU A 104 3.11 9.87 -34.33
C LEU A 104 4.23 9.40 -35.27
N TYR A 105 4.78 8.20 -35.07
CA TYR A 105 5.85 7.66 -35.91
C TYR A 105 5.38 7.45 -37.35
N GLU A 106 4.16 6.94 -37.56
CA GLU A 106 3.60 6.83 -38.91
C GLU A 106 3.40 8.19 -39.58
N HIS A 107 3.06 9.23 -38.82
CA HIS A 107 2.93 10.58 -39.34
C HIS A 107 4.29 11.21 -39.69
N TYR A 108 5.31 11.04 -38.83
CA TYR A 108 6.65 11.58 -39.06
C TYR A 108 7.43 10.82 -40.15
N ASP A 109 7.28 9.50 -40.27
CA ASP A 109 7.88 8.69 -41.35
C ASP A 109 7.24 8.97 -42.72
N SER A 110 6.04 9.56 -42.74
CA SER A 110 5.36 9.97 -43.98
C SER A 110 5.79 11.35 -44.52
N GLU A 111 6.56 12.12 -43.74
CA GLU A 111 7.11 13.44 -44.12
C GLU A 111 8.63 13.45 -44.32
N ASP A 112 9.24 12.30 -44.70
CA ASP A 112 10.63 12.31 -45.15
C ASP A 112 10.79 13.31 -46.32
N PRO A 113 11.65 14.35 -46.21
CA PRO A 113 11.90 15.24 -47.32
C PRO A 113 12.59 14.44 -48.43
N ILE A 114 11.98 14.43 -49.61
CA ILE A 114 12.65 14.00 -50.84
C ILE A 114 13.92 14.86 -50.94
N ILE A 115 15.07 14.25 -50.68
CA ILE A 115 16.36 14.84 -51.02
C ILE A 115 16.42 14.80 -52.54
N GLU A 116 15.98 15.87 -53.20
CA GLU A 116 16.30 16.10 -54.61
C GLU A 116 17.78 16.53 -54.70
N GLU A 117 18.48 15.81 -55.58
CA GLU A 117 19.93 15.83 -55.87
C GLU A 117 20.42 17.17 -56.45
#